data_AF-A0A7L9J593-F1
#
_entry.id   AF-A0A7L9J593-F1
#
_cell.length_a   1.000
_cell.length_b   1.000
_cell.length_c   1.000
_cell.angle_alpha   90.00
_cell.angle_beta   90.00
_cell.angle_gamma   90.00
#
_symmetry.space_group_name_H-M   'P 1'
#
loop_
_entity.id
_entity.type
_entity.pdbx_description
1 polymer ?
#
loop_
_entity_poly.entity_id
_entity_poly.type
_entity_poly.pdbx_seq_one_letter_code
_entity_poly.pdbx_strand_id
1 'polypeptide(L)' 'MAEAVSSAPDPGLPSGDFRADDVDAVRFDTALRGYRMDQVDDVLDRLQQRIAELESAREAARTDDGAHHD' A
#
# COMPACT_ATOMS: atom_id res chain seq x y z
N MET A 1 -8.11 27.88 -4.11
CA MET A 1 -7.67 26.48 -4.01
C MET A 1 -7.98 26.06 -2.58
N ALA A 2 -8.76 25.00 -2.36
CA ALA A 2 -9.09 24.55 -1.00
C ALA A 2 -7.93 23.69 -0.49
N GLU A 3 -7.23 24.17 0.52
CA GLU A 3 -6.09 23.50 1.15
C GLU A 3 -6.61 22.35 2.03
N ALA A 4 -5.96 21.18 1.97
CA ALA A 4 -6.30 20.06 2.84
C ALA A 4 -5.93 20.43 4.29
N VAL A 5 -6.84 20.18 5.25
CA VAL A 5 -6.56 20.42 6.67
C VAL A 5 -6.00 19.12 7.25
N SER A 6 -4.69 19.11 7.50
CA SER A 6 -4.01 17.99 8.14
C SER A 6 -3.97 18.18 9.66
N SER A 7 -4.34 17.16 10.42
CA SER A 7 -4.29 17.18 11.90
C SER A 7 -3.10 16.42 12.48
N ALA A 8 -2.32 15.69 11.68
CA ALA A 8 -1.10 15.00 12.10
C ALA A 8 -0.21 14.67 10.88
N PRO A 9 1.13 14.66 11.02
CA PRO A 9 2.00 14.16 9.97
C PRO A 9 1.88 12.64 9.91
N ASP A 10 0.99 12.14 9.05
CA ASP A 10 0.97 10.73 8.67
C ASP A 10 1.96 10.54 7.51
N PRO A 11 3.08 9.81 7.70
CA PRO A 11 4.16 9.77 6.73
C PRO A 11 3.80 9.06 5.41
N GLY A 12 2.58 8.51 5.29
CA GLY A 12 2.20 7.71 4.13
C GLY A 12 3.06 6.46 3.99
N LEU A 13 3.25 6.00 2.75
CA LEU A 13 4.09 4.83 2.49
C LEU A 13 5.58 5.12 2.72
N PRO A 14 6.37 4.12 3.17
CA PRO A 14 7.82 4.23 3.23
C PRO A 14 8.42 4.63 1.87
N SER A 15 9.45 5.47 1.88
CA SER A 15 10.18 5.83 0.65
C SER A 15 11.01 4.69 0.05
N GLY A 16 11.19 3.60 0.78
CA GLY A 16 11.92 2.39 0.38
C GLY A 16 10.98 1.25 0.01
N ASP A 17 11.45 0.01 0.20
CA ASP A 17 10.58 -1.16 0.07
C ASP A 17 9.46 -1.10 1.12
N PHE A 18 8.25 -1.43 0.69
CA PHE A 18 7.07 -1.54 1.53
C PHE A 18 6.28 -2.81 1.16
N ARG A 19 5.52 -3.29 2.12
CA ARG A 19 4.71 -4.51 2.08
C ARG A 19 3.25 -4.18 1.84
N ALA A 20 2.45 -5.18 1.46
CA ALA A 20 1.01 -5.00 1.35
C ALA A 20 0.38 -4.44 2.64
N ASP A 21 0.86 -4.88 3.80
CA ASP A 21 0.37 -4.42 5.11
C ASP A 21 0.66 -2.93 5.38
N ASP A 22 1.72 -2.38 4.80
CA ASP A 22 2.06 -0.96 4.96
C ASP A 22 1.04 -0.03 4.27
N VAL A 23 0.30 -0.54 3.28
CA VAL A 23 -0.75 0.21 2.58
C VAL A 23 -1.97 0.46 3.47
N ASP A 24 -2.32 -0.48 4.35
CA ASP A 24 -3.45 -0.36 5.30
C ASP A 24 -3.21 0.72 6.35
N ALA A 25 -1.95 0.95 6.68
CA ALA A 25 -1.55 1.91 7.69
C ALA A 25 -1.65 3.37 7.21
N VAL A 26 -1.74 3.62 5.89
CA VAL A 26 -1.72 4.97 5.31
C VAL A 26 -2.98 5.74 5.66
N ARG A 27 -2.83 6.97 6.15
CA ARG A 27 -3.95 7.90 6.34
C ARG A 27 -3.90 9.05 5.35
N PHE A 28 -5.05 9.29 4.71
CA PHE A 28 -5.23 10.42 3.80
C PHE A 28 -5.94 11.57 4.51
N ASP A 29 -5.46 12.79 4.25
CA ASP A 29 -6.13 14.00 4.70
C ASP A 29 -7.43 14.25 3.93
N THR A 30 -8.43 14.80 4.63
CA THR A 30 -9.72 15.13 4.03
C THR A 30 -9.71 16.56 3.48
N ALA A 31 -10.16 16.75 2.25
CA ALA A 31 -10.30 18.07 1.62
C ALA A 31 -11.75 18.35 1.22
N LEU A 32 -12.18 19.62 1.31
CA LEU A 32 -13.53 20.10 0.94
C LEU A 32 -13.91 19.82 -0.54
N ARG A 33 -12.91 19.59 -1.38
CA ARG A 33 -13.03 18.96 -2.71
C ARG A 33 -11.93 17.92 -2.81
N GLY A 34 -12.31 16.67 -3.02
CA GLY A 34 -11.38 15.56 -3.09
C GLY A 34 -12.05 14.32 -3.69
N TYR A 35 -11.26 13.26 -3.85
CA TYR A 35 -11.81 11.95 -4.15
C TYR A 35 -12.70 11.48 -3.00
N ARG A 36 -13.70 10.68 -3.35
CA ARG A 36 -14.59 10.04 -2.39
C ARG A 36 -13.79 8.98 -1.61
N MET A 37 -13.86 9.01 -0.27
CA MET A 37 -13.14 8.04 0.58
C MET A 37 -13.43 6.61 0.16
N ASP A 38 -14.70 6.28 -0.05
CA ASP A 38 -15.13 4.96 -0.52
C ASP A 38 -14.45 4.51 -1.81
N GLN A 39 -14.28 5.42 -2.77
CA GLN A 39 -13.59 5.11 -4.02
C GLN A 39 -12.07 4.94 -3.84
N VAL A 40 -11.47 5.73 -2.94
CA VAL A 40 -10.03 5.63 -2.65
C VAL A 40 -9.76 4.33 -1.92
N ASP A 41 -10.56 3.99 -0.92
CA ASP A 41 -10.47 2.75 -0.14
C ASP A 41 -10.60 1.53 -1.06
N ASP A 42 -11.61 1.48 -1.93
CA ASP A 42 -11.79 0.39 -2.91
C ASP A 42 -10.56 0.16 -3.81
N VAL A 43 -9.91 1.25 -4.23
CA VAL A 43 -8.72 1.17 -5.08
C VAL A 43 -7.50 0.71 -4.29
N LEU A 44 -7.34 1.19 -3.06
CA LEU A 44 -6.25 0.81 -2.17
C LEU A 44 -6.36 -0.66 -1.77
N ASP A 45 -7.55 -1.14 -1.42
CA ASP A 45 -7.81 -2.55 -1.09
C ASP A 45 -7.40 -3.47 -2.26
N ARG A 46 -7.73 -3.07 -3.49
CA ARG A 46 -7.35 -3.83 -4.68
C ARG A 46 -5.84 -3.80 -4.93
N LEU A 47 -5.19 -2.67 -4.69
CA LEU A 47 -3.74 -2.53 -4.82
C LEU A 47 -3.02 -3.35 -3.76
N GLN A 48 -3.47 -3.32 -2.51
CA GLN A 48 -2.95 -4.11 -1.40
C GLN A 48 -3.00 -5.60 -1.74
N GLN A 49 -4.16 -6.11 -2.18
CA GLN A 49 -4.31 -7.51 -2.59
C GLN A 49 -3.31 -7.87 -3.69
N ARG A 50 -3.14 -7.01 -4.68
CA ARG A 50 -2.20 -7.25 -5.78
C ARG A 50 -0.75 -7.28 -5.30
N ILE A 51 -0.37 -6.44 -4.35
CA ILE A 51 0.97 -6.44 -3.76
C ILE A 51 1.17 -7.76 -3.01
N ALA A 52 0.23 -8.16 -2.15
CA ALA A 52 0.33 -9.42 -1.40
C ALA A 52 0.50 -10.65 -2.31
N GLU A 53 -0.21 -10.69 -3.44
CA GLU A 53 -0.02 -11.74 -4.46
C GLU A 53 1.40 -11.76 -5.03
N LEU A 54 1.95 -10.59 -5.37
CA LEU A 54 3.28 -10.46 -5.94
C LEU A 54 4.36 -10.83 -4.92
N GLU A 55 4.17 -10.49 -3.66
CA GLU A 55 5.06 -10.85 -2.56
C GLU A 55 5.09 -12.35 -2.34
N SER A 56 3.91 -12.97 -2.28
CA SER A 56 3.77 -14.43 -2.18
C SER A 56 4.46 -15.15 -3.34
N ALA A 57 4.28 -14.64 -4.57
CA ALA A 57 4.93 -15.21 -5.75
C ALA A 57 6.46 -15.07 -5.73
N ARG A 58 6.98 -13.95 -5.23
CA ARG A 58 8.44 -13.73 -5.05
C ARG A 58 9.02 -14.66 -3.99
N GLU A 59 8.31 -14.87 -2.91
CA GLU A 59 8.72 -15.79 -1.83
C GLU A 59 8.76 -17.23 -2.34
N ALA A 60 7.73 -17.66 -3.07
CA ALA A 60 7.71 -18.98 -3.71
C ALA A 60 8.88 -19.19 -4.68
N ALA A 61 9.18 -18.20 -5.53
CA ALA A 61 10.29 -18.28 -6.48
C ALA A 61 11.66 -18.39 -5.77
N ARG A 62 11.84 -17.70 -4.63
CA ARG A 62 13.07 -17.80 -3.83
C ARG A 62 13.22 -19.19 -3.20
N THR A 63 12.13 -19.80 -2.75
CA THR A 63 12.15 -21.15 -2.17
C THR A 63 12.55 -22.20 -3.20
N ASP A 64 12.06 -22.07 -4.45
CA ASP A 64 12.37 -23.00 -5.54
C ASP A 64 13.87 -22.93 -5.95
N ASP A 65 14.43 -21.72 -6.05
CA ASP A 65 15.85 -21.49 -6.36
C ASP A 65 16.79 -22.05 -5.28
N GLY A 66 16.43 -21.90 -4.01
CA GLY A 66 17.17 -22.48 -2.88
C GLY A 66 17.13 -24.01 -2.83
N ALA A 67 16.06 -24.64 -3.31
CA ALA A 67 15.94 -26.10 -3.41
C ALA A 67 16.73 -26.69 -4.59
N HIS A 68 17.08 -25.88 -5.60
CA HIS A 68 17.88 -26.31 -6.76
C HIS A 68 19.39 -26.17 -6.52
N HIS A 69 19.82 -25.50 -5.45
CA HIS A 69 21.23 -25.26 -5.11
C HIS A 69 21.82 -26.27 -4.10
N ASP A 70 21.04 -27.23 -3.58
CA ASP A 70 21.48 -28.29 -2.66
C ASP A 70 21.83 -29.61 -3.38
#